data_AF-A0A3B0QY87-F1
#
_entry.id   AF-A0A3B0QY87-F1
#
_cell.length_a   1.000
_cell.length_b   1.000
_cell.length_c   1.000
_cell.angle_alpha   90.00
_cell.angle_beta   90.00
_cell.angle_gamma   90.00
#
_symmetry.space_group_name_H-M   'P 1'
#
loop_
_entity.id
_entity.type
_entity.pdbx_description
1 polymer ?
#
loop_
_entity_poly.entity_id
_entity_poly.type
_entity_poly.pdbx_seq_one_letter_code
_entity_poly.pdbx_strand_id
1 'polypeptide(L)'
;YNVFVRDKEGCGKDSSEVTLLDYPKFFTPNNDGYNDFWQIRGISKYPTSEIFIFDRYGKLLKQLSPTEQGWDGSFIGKQMMSTDYWFTVKLNNGRTFQGHFTLKK
;
A
#
# COMPACT_ATOMS: atom_id res chain seq x y z
N TYR A 1 3.90 -13.73 7.39
CA TYR A 1 4.97 -14.76 7.45
C TYR A 1 5.26 -15.03 8.92
N ASN A 2 5.61 -16.27 9.29
CA ASN A 2 5.92 -16.61 10.69
C ASN A 2 7.44 -16.58 10.88
N VAL A 3 7.91 -15.69 11.75
CA VAL A 3 9.33 -15.60 12.14
C VAL A 3 9.44 -16.12 13.57
N PHE A 4 10.42 -17.00 13.81
CA PHE A 4 10.69 -17.57 15.12
C PHE A 4 12.07 -17.11 15.60
N VAL A 5 12.11 -16.42 16.74
CA VAL A 5 13.36 -16.08 17.45
C VAL A 5 13.51 -17.06 18.62
N ARG A 6 14.68 -17.68 18.77
CA ARG A 6 14.98 -18.58 19.89
C ARG A 6 16.23 -18.04 20.60
N ASP A 7 16.06 -17.59 21.83
CA ASP A 7 17.16 -17.24 22.73
C ASP A 7 17.74 -18.52 23.37
N LYS A 8 19.03 -18.47 23.75
CA LYS A 8 19.82 -19.60 24.26
C LYS A 8 19.46 -19.99 25.70
N GLU A 9 18.73 -19.15 26.43
CA GLU A 9 18.41 -19.29 27.86
C GLU A 9 16.93 -19.66 28.15
N GLY A 10 16.23 -20.33 27.23
CA GLY A 10 15.01 -21.06 27.57
C GLY A 10 13.76 -20.23 27.91
N CYS A 11 13.70 -18.93 27.59
CA CYS A 11 12.45 -18.19 27.66
C CYS A 11 11.57 -18.50 26.44
N GLY A 12 10.25 -18.57 26.65
CA GLY A 12 9.26 -19.12 25.73
C GLY A 12 9.30 -18.59 24.28
N LYS A 13 8.77 -19.38 23.35
CA LYS A 13 8.62 -18.98 21.95
C LYS A 13 7.71 -17.76 21.87
N ASP A 14 8.27 -16.58 21.65
CA ASP A 14 7.51 -15.40 21.26
C ASP A 14 7.37 -15.40 19.73
N SER A 15 6.14 -15.50 19.24
CA SER A 15 5.83 -15.47 17.82
C SER A 15 5.16 -14.13 17.51
N SER A 16 5.93 -13.20 16.96
CA SER A 16 5.38 -11.95 16.43
C SER A 16 4.92 -12.16 14.98
N GLU A 17 3.65 -11.92 14.73
CA GLU A 17 3.12 -11.92 13.36
C GLU A 17 3.66 -10.71 12.60
N VAL A 18 4.59 -10.96 11.67
CA VAL A 18 5.15 -9.93 10.79
C VAL A 18 4.26 -9.79 9.56
N THR A 19 3.60 -8.63 9.46
CA THR A 19 2.84 -8.23 8.27
C THR A 19 3.80 -7.56 7.29
N LEU A 20 4.19 -8.27 6.23
CA LEU A 20 4.97 -7.71 5.14
C LEU A 20 4.00 -7.25 4.04
N LEU A 21 3.70 -5.96 3.99
CA LEU A 21 2.95 -5.35 2.88
C LEU A 21 3.92 -4.98 1.77
N ASP A 22 3.84 -5.68 0.65
CA ASP A 22 4.59 -5.35 -0.57
C ASP A 22 3.75 -4.42 -1.45
N TYR A 23 4.38 -3.52 -2.20
CA TYR A 23 3.70 -2.58 -3.07
C TYR A 23 4.57 -2.17 -4.27
N PRO A 24 3.97 -1.86 -5.44
CA PRO A 24 4.71 -1.35 -6.58
C PRO A 24 5.35 0.01 -6.27
N LYS A 25 6.64 0.18 -6.59
CA LYS A 25 7.33 1.47 -6.44
C LYS A 25 6.93 2.49 -7.52
N PHE A 26 6.37 2.03 -8.63
CA PHE A 26 5.86 2.87 -9.70
C PHE A 26 4.71 2.17 -10.43
N PHE A 27 3.95 2.95 -11.18
CA PHE A 27 2.91 2.48 -12.09
C PHE A 27 2.77 3.44 -13.29
N THR A 28 2.21 2.97 -14.39
CA THR A 28 2.12 3.65 -15.69
C THR A 28 0.69 3.56 -16.21
N PRO A 29 -0.21 4.50 -15.83
CA PRO A 29 -1.60 4.48 -16.28
C PRO A 29 -1.72 4.96 -17.73
N ASN A 30 -1.22 4.15 -18.67
CA ASN A 30 -1.26 4.39 -20.12
C ASN A 30 -2.26 3.48 -20.85
N ASN A 31 -2.97 2.63 -20.10
CA ASN A 31 -3.99 1.69 -20.57
C ASN A 31 -3.43 0.66 -21.56
N ASP A 32 -2.17 0.24 -21.38
CA ASP A 32 -1.53 -0.83 -22.15
C ASP A 32 -1.76 -2.23 -21.52
N GLY A 33 -2.39 -2.29 -20.35
CA GLY A 33 -2.65 -3.51 -19.58
C GLY A 33 -1.56 -3.83 -18.55
N TYR A 34 -0.47 -3.07 -18.49
CA TYR A 34 0.69 -3.33 -17.65
C TYR A 34 0.95 -2.18 -16.67
N ASN A 35 0.85 -2.48 -15.37
CA ASN A 35 1.06 -1.50 -14.30
C ASN A 35 0.15 -0.26 -14.40
N ASP A 36 -1.07 -0.41 -14.94
CA ASP A 36 -2.02 0.69 -15.06
C ASP A 36 -2.59 1.16 -13.72
N PHE A 37 -2.58 0.28 -12.71
CA PHE A 37 -3.15 0.53 -11.41
C PHE A 37 -2.12 0.34 -10.31
N TRP A 38 -2.15 1.24 -9.34
CA TRP A 38 -1.38 1.13 -8.12
C TRP A 38 -2.24 0.58 -6.99
N GLN A 39 -1.81 -0.52 -6.37
CA GLN A 39 -2.47 -1.15 -5.23
C GLN A 39 -1.43 -1.92 -4.40
N ILE A 40 -1.74 -2.14 -3.13
CA ILE A 40 -0.90 -2.92 -2.22
C ILE A 40 -1.08 -4.41 -2.49
N ARG A 41 0.03 -5.14 -2.63
CA ARG A 41 0.02 -6.57 -2.92
C ARG A 41 -0.39 -7.35 -1.68
N GLY A 42 -1.38 -8.23 -1.85
CA GLY A 42 -1.89 -9.08 -0.78
C GLY A 42 -2.75 -8.36 0.26
N ILE A 43 -3.13 -7.09 0.02
CA ILE A 43 -3.98 -6.32 0.93
C ILE A 43 -5.40 -6.90 1.04
N SER A 44 -5.84 -7.69 0.05
CA SER A 44 -7.11 -8.42 0.06
C SER A 44 -7.28 -9.37 1.25
N LYS A 45 -6.18 -9.80 1.88
CA LYS A 45 -6.20 -10.59 3.14
C LYS A 45 -6.65 -9.75 4.36
N TYR A 46 -6.64 -8.43 4.22
CA TYR A 46 -7.04 -7.47 5.24
C TYR A 46 -8.17 -6.58 4.69
N PRO A 47 -9.36 -7.14 4.42
CA PRO A 47 -10.43 -6.48 3.65
C PRO A 47 -11.01 -5.24 4.34
N THR A 48 -10.84 -5.11 5.65
CA THR A 48 -11.30 -3.95 6.44
C THR A 48 -10.23 -2.86 6.57
N SER A 49 -9.10 -2.98 5.86
CA SER A 49 -8.04 -1.97 5.90
C SER A 49 -8.43 -0.76 5.07
N GLU A 50 -7.93 0.40 5.47
CA GLU A 50 -8.12 1.64 4.73
C GLU A 50 -6.80 2.05 4.08
N ILE A 51 -6.83 2.36 2.79
CA ILE A 51 -5.67 2.83 2.05
C ILE A 51 -5.97 4.26 1.59
N PHE A 52 -5.07 5.19 1.92
CA PHE A 52 -5.17 6.60 1.56
C PHE A 52 -3.99 6.99 0.69
N ILE A 53 -4.24 7.75 -0.38
CA ILE A 53 -3.23 8.27 -1.31
C ILE A 53 -3.23 9.79 -1.25
N PHE A 54 -2.03 10.37 -1.20
CA PHE A 54 -1.79 11.79 -1.04
C PHE A 54 -0.84 12.32 -2.11
N ASP A 55 -0.99 13.60 -2.46
CA ASP A 55 0.00 14.32 -3.24
C ASP A 55 1.23 14.71 -2.40
N ARG A 56 2.23 15.31 -3.07
CA ARG A 56 3.47 15.81 -2.43
C ARG A 56 3.26 16.92 -1.39
N TYR A 57 2.07 17.50 -1.30
CA TYR A 57 1.71 18.54 -0.34
C TYR A 57 0.85 17.98 0.81
N GLY A 58 0.60 16.67 0.84
CA GLY A 58 -0.21 16.02 1.86
C GLY A 58 -1.72 16.11 1.61
N LYS A 59 -2.16 16.56 0.43
CA LYS A 59 -3.58 16.57 0.08
C LYS A 59 -4.06 15.15 -0.20
N LEU A 60 -5.13 14.73 0.47
CA LEU A 60 -5.80 13.47 0.18
C LEU A 60 -6.38 13.49 -1.24
N LEU A 61 -5.95 12.56 -2.07
CA LEU A 61 -6.43 12.38 -3.44
C LEU A 61 -7.46 11.26 -3.52
N LYS A 62 -7.18 10.12 -2.89
CA LYS A 62 -8.02 8.94 -3.02
C LYS A 62 -8.00 8.11 -1.75
N GLN A 63 -9.15 7.56 -1.40
CA GLN A 63 -9.27 6.43 -0.50
C GLN A 63 -9.57 5.21 -1.37
N LEU A 64 -8.80 4.13 -1.18
CA LEU A 64 -8.97 2.87 -1.89
C LEU A 64 -9.49 1.80 -0.94
N SER A 65 -10.32 0.90 -1.49
CA SER A 65 -10.64 -0.36 -0.83
C SER A 65 -9.58 -1.43 -1.15
N PRO A 66 -9.23 -2.31 -0.19
CA PRO A 66 -8.42 -3.50 -0.43
C PRO A 66 -8.99 -4.47 -1.47
N THR A 67 -10.28 -4.37 -1.76
CA THR A 67 -10.99 -5.23 -2.73
C THR A 67 -11.05 -4.63 -4.14
N GLU A 68 -10.63 -3.39 -4.31
CA GLU A 68 -10.61 -2.72 -5.61
C GLU A 68 -9.33 -3.03 -6.39
N GLN A 69 -9.34 -2.73 -7.68
CA GLN A 69 -8.18 -2.92 -8.56
C GLN A 69 -7.01 -2.01 -8.19
N GLY A 70 -7.30 -0.82 -7.64
CA GLY A 70 -6.31 0.17 -7.23
C GLY A 70 -6.59 1.55 -7.80
N TRP A 71 -5.57 2.41 -7.71
CA TRP A 71 -5.61 3.76 -8.24
C TRP A 71 -5.00 3.84 -9.64
N ASP A 72 -5.74 4.43 -10.57
CA ASP A 72 -5.35 4.65 -11.98
C ASP A 72 -4.66 6.01 -12.20
N GLY A 73 -4.29 6.72 -11.11
CA GLY A 73 -3.70 8.05 -11.23
C GLY A 73 -4.72 9.17 -11.50
N SER A 74 -6.04 8.91 -11.42
CA SER A 74 -7.06 9.94 -11.61
C SER A 74 -7.51 10.61 -10.31
N PHE A 75 -7.79 11.91 -10.37
CA PHE A 75 -8.39 12.67 -9.27
C PHE A 75 -9.43 13.66 -9.83
N ILE A 76 -10.68 13.53 -9.40
CA ILE A 76 -11.82 14.37 -9.82
C ILE A 76 -11.90 14.47 -11.37
N GLY A 77 -11.84 13.31 -12.04
CA GLY A 77 -11.93 13.23 -13.50
C GLY A 77 -10.71 13.74 -14.27
N LYS A 78 -9.62 14.13 -13.58
CA LYS A 78 -8.37 14.56 -14.22
C LYS A 78 -7.25 13.56 -13.94
N GLN A 79 -6.41 13.33 -14.96
CA GLN A 79 -5.20 12.55 -14.81
C GLN A 79 -4.13 13.35 -14.05
N MET A 80 -3.51 12.72 -13.07
CA MET A 80 -2.48 13.34 -12.26
C MET A 80 -1.13 13.44 -13.00
N MET A 81 -0.21 14.23 -12.44
CA MET A 81 1.10 14.48 -13.02
C MET A 81 2.07 13.32 -12.72
N SER A 82 3.09 13.16 -13.56
CA SER A 82 4.15 12.19 -13.31
C SER A 82 5.07 12.71 -12.21
N THR A 83 4.83 12.27 -10.97
CA THR A 83 5.58 12.65 -9.77
C THR A 83 5.44 11.54 -8.72
N ASP A 84 6.13 11.70 -7.60
CA ASP A 84 5.92 10.88 -6.43
C ASP A 84 4.61 11.24 -5.71
N TYR A 85 3.97 10.20 -5.20
CA TYR A 85 2.76 10.22 -4.38
C TYR A 85 3.01 9.41 -3.11
N TRP A 86 2.30 9.76 -2.05
CA TRP A 86 2.43 9.10 -0.76
C TRP A 86 1.19 8.28 -0.46
N PHE A 87 1.35 7.22 0.32
CA PHE A 87 0.22 6.45 0.81
C PHE A 87 0.31 6.17 2.30
N THR A 88 -0.85 5.91 2.89
CA THR A 88 -0.99 5.42 4.26
C THR A 88 -1.99 4.28 4.29
N VAL A 89 -1.63 3.19 4.95
CA VAL A 89 -2.48 2.03 5.16
C VAL A 89 -2.78 1.93 6.64
N LYS A 90 -4.06 1.86 7.00
CA LYS A 90 -4.47 1.54 8.36
C LYS A 90 -5.02 0.13 8.36
N LEU A 91 -4.32 -0.77 9.05
CA LEU A 91 -4.79 -2.13 9.27
C LEU A 91 -5.73 -2.16 10.48
N ASN A 92 -6.59 -3.18 10.51
CA ASN A 92 -7.54 -3.43 11.60
C ASN A 92 -6.89 -3.64 12.97
N ASN A 93 -5.65 -4.10 13.02
CA ASN A 93 -4.88 -4.27 14.26
C ASN A 93 -4.23 -2.97 14.77
N GLY A 94 -4.59 -1.81 14.19
CA GLY A 94 -4.07 -0.50 14.55
C GLY A 94 -2.69 -0.18 13.96
N ARG A 95 -2.05 -1.13 13.26
CA ARG A 95 -0.79 -0.88 12.57
C ARG A 95 -1.01 0.04 11.38
N THR A 96 -0.13 1.02 11.25
CA THR A 96 -0.13 1.96 10.13
C THR A 96 1.14 1.77 9.31
N PHE A 97 1.00 1.68 7.99
CA PHE A 97 2.11 1.61 7.05
C PHE A 97 2.09 2.83 6.15
N GLN A 98 3.25 3.40 5.88
CA GLN A 98 3.40 4.56 5.03
C GLN A 98 4.54 4.36 4.06
N GLY A 99 4.43 4.98 2.90
CA GLY A 99 5.45 4.93 1.86
C GLY A 99 5.10 5.87 0.72
N HIS A 100 5.86 5.76 -0.35
CA HIS A 100 5.65 6.53 -1.56
C HIS A 100 5.84 5.66 -2.81
N PHE A 101 5.28 6.12 -3.91
CA PHE A 101 5.41 5.50 -5.23
C PHE A 101 5.40 6.59 -6.31
N THR A 102 5.95 6.28 -7.46
CA THR A 102 6.03 7.21 -8.59
C THR A 102 4.96 6.90 -9.62
N LEU A 103 4.17 7.91 -10.01
CA LEU A 103 3.36 7.84 -11.23
C LEU A 103 4.27 8.19 -12.41
N LYS A 104 4.35 7.29 -13.40
CA LYS A 104 5.09 7.52 -14.65
C LYS A 104 4.14 7.52 -15.84
N LYS A 105 4.54 8.19 -16.92
CA LYS A 105 3.85 8.18 -18.21
C LYS A 105 4.87 7.82 -19.28
#